data_AF-A0A1F6Z1W3-F1
#
_entry.id   AF-A0A1F6Z1W3-F1
#
_cell.length_a   1.000
_cell.length_b   1.000
_cell.length_c   1.000
_cell.angle_alpha   90.00
_cell.angle_beta   90.00
_cell.angle_gamma   90.00
#
_symmetry.space_group_name_H-M   'P 1'
#
loop_
_entity.id
_entity.type
_entity.pdbx_description
1 polymer ?
#
loop_
_entity_poly.entity_id
_entity_poly.type
_entity_poly.pdbx_seq_one_letter_code
_entity_poly.pdbx_strand_id
1 'polypeptide(L)'
;MKAKEKKIKEKAENRKEKPAKEKKAKEQKPAKEKVENRKQKVVTVRKIHIHKRQRALEEKKAKLAVRARQTKWAPVWVVMKKYGIGKRIHPSATTKYRRSWRRTKLHIKPRRIRKWHLG
;
A
#
# COMPACT_ATOMS: atom_id res chain seq x y z
N MET A 1 65.23 33.93 -9.02
CA MET A 1 64.82 32.60 -9.50
C MET A 1 65.11 31.45 -8.52
N LYS A 2 66.26 31.41 -7.83
CA LYS A 2 66.69 30.28 -6.95
C LYS A 2 65.89 30.04 -5.65
N ALA A 3 65.06 30.99 -5.19
CA ALA A 3 64.27 30.84 -3.96
C ALA A 3 62.96 30.06 -4.15
N LYS A 4 62.38 30.07 -5.35
CA LYS A 4 61.18 29.30 -5.67
C LYS A 4 61.48 27.80 -5.80
N GLU A 5 62.65 27.44 -6.32
CA GLU A 5 63.08 26.04 -6.47
C GLU A 5 63.40 25.38 -5.12
N LYS A 6 64.03 26.10 -4.17
CA LYS A 6 64.24 25.59 -2.81
C LYS A 6 62.92 25.28 -2.09
N LYS A 7 61.92 26.16 -2.22
CA LYS A 7 60.57 25.95 -1.65
C LYS A 7 59.82 24.75 -2.26
N ILE A 8 60.07 24.43 -3.53
CA ILE A 8 59.45 23.28 -4.20
C ILE A 8 60.13 21.98 -3.74
N LYS A 9 61.47 21.98 -3.59
CA LYS A 9 62.22 20.81 -3.10
C LYS A 9 61.89 20.45 -1.65
N GLU A 10 61.82 21.44 -0.76
CA GLU A 10 61.49 21.26 0.65
C GLU A 10 60.05 20.74 0.87
N LYS A 11 59.11 21.13 0.00
CA LYS A 11 57.71 20.65 0.01
C LYS A 11 57.57 19.21 -0.51
N ALA A 12 58.50 18.74 -1.34
CA ALA A 12 58.51 17.37 -1.86
C ALA A 12 59.09 16.38 -0.83
N GLU A 13 60.05 16.81 -0.03
CA GLU A 13 60.69 15.99 1.00
C GLU A 13 59.75 15.77 2.20
N ASN A 14 59.02 16.81 2.62
CA ASN A 14 58.01 16.75 3.70
C ASN A 14 56.74 15.93 3.38
N ARG A 15 56.58 15.42 2.14
CA ARG A 15 55.46 14.54 1.77
C ARG A 15 55.77 13.05 1.92
N LYS A 16 57.04 12.67 2.11
CA LYS A 16 57.45 11.25 2.21
C LYS A 16 57.42 10.67 3.62
N GLU A 17 57.18 11.48 4.65
CA GLU A 17 57.20 11.04 6.05
C GLU A 17 55.89 11.32 6.80
N LYS A 18 54.77 10.77 6.31
CA LYS A 18 53.61 10.55 7.21
C LYS A 18 53.33 9.04 7.32
N PRO A 19 53.58 8.44 8.50
CA PRO A 19 53.48 7.00 8.69
C PRO A 19 52.04 6.50 8.61
N ALA A 20 51.85 5.37 7.94
CA ALA A 20 50.59 4.68 7.66
C ALA A 20 49.84 4.12 8.90
N LYS A 21 50.07 4.65 10.10
CA LYS A 21 49.52 4.12 11.36
C LYS A 21 48.21 4.80 11.85
N GLU A 22 47.81 5.93 11.27
CA GLU A 22 46.57 6.62 11.70
C GLU A 22 45.30 6.20 10.93
N LYS A 23 45.41 5.44 9.84
CA LYS A 23 44.23 4.99 9.07
C LYS A 23 43.57 3.71 9.61
N LYS A 24 44.17 3.02 10.59
CA LYS A 24 43.63 1.75 11.13
C LYS A 24 42.77 1.87 12.40
N ALA A 25 42.60 3.06 12.98
CA ALA A 25 41.87 3.22 14.24
C ALA A 25 40.40 3.68 14.10
N LYS A 26 39.86 3.84 12.88
CA LYS A 26 38.49 4.34 12.67
C LYS A 26 37.49 3.34 12.10
N GLU A 27 37.89 2.08 11.97
CA GLU A 27 37.08 1.05 11.33
C GLU A 27 36.97 -0.17 12.23
N GLN A 28 36.11 -0.05 13.24
CA GLN A 28 35.42 -1.15 13.92
C GLN A 28 34.43 -0.54 14.93
N LYS A 29 33.35 0.05 14.40
CA LYS A 29 32.07 0.11 15.13
C LYS A 29 31.20 -1.03 14.61
N PRO A 30 30.58 -1.83 15.48
CA PRO A 30 30.12 -3.17 15.13
C PRO A 30 28.93 -3.12 14.16
N ALA A 31 29.06 -3.79 13.02
CA ALA A 31 27.98 -4.02 12.06
C ALA A 31 26.77 -4.78 12.67
N LYS A 32 26.95 -5.42 13.83
CA LYS A 32 25.89 -6.15 14.55
C LYS A 32 24.80 -5.22 15.12
N GLU A 33 25.15 -4.03 15.59
CA GLU A 33 24.19 -3.10 16.21
C GLU A 33 23.21 -2.47 15.19
N LYS A 34 23.63 -2.38 13.91
CA LYS A 34 22.77 -1.87 12.82
C LYS A 34 21.77 -2.90 12.28
N VAL A 35 22.03 -4.21 12.45
CA VAL A 35 21.13 -5.28 11.96
C VAL A 35 19.99 -5.52 12.95
N GLU A 36 20.24 -5.36 14.25
CA GLU A 36 19.24 -5.56 15.30
C GLU A 36 18.21 -4.41 15.35
N ASN A 37 18.65 -3.17 15.11
CA ASN A 37 17.77 -2.00 14.99
C ASN A 37 16.87 -2.00 13.73
N ARG A 38 17.13 -2.86 12.75
CA ARG A 38 16.26 -3.06 11.57
C ARG A 38 15.05 -3.94 11.88
N LYS A 39 15.15 -4.83 12.87
CA LYS A 39 14.05 -5.72 13.28
C LYS A 39 12.99 -5.01 14.14
N GLN A 40 13.30 -3.84 14.69
CA GLN A 40 12.44 -3.13 15.63
C GLN A 40 11.66 -1.95 15.03
N LYS A 41 11.82 -1.63 13.74
CA LYS A 41 10.96 -0.63 13.07
C LYS A 41 9.61 -1.23 12.70
N VAL A 42 8.82 -1.57 13.70
CA VAL A 42 7.37 -1.74 13.54
C VAL A 42 6.85 -0.37 13.10
N VAL A 43 6.53 -0.23 11.82
CA VAL A 43 5.92 0.99 11.28
C VAL A 43 4.60 1.17 12.02
N THR A 44 4.60 2.02 13.05
CA THR A 44 3.38 2.37 13.77
C THR A 44 2.54 3.22 12.82
N VAL A 45 1.59 2.57 12.14
CA VAL A 45 0.63 3.25 11.27
C VAL A 45 -0.18 4.18 12.17
N ARG A 46 0.17 5.47 12.17
CA ARG A 46 -0.60 6.50 12.86
C ARG A 46 -2.03 6.45 12.29
N LYS A 47 -3.01 6.10 13.13
CA LYS A 47 -4.43 6.11 12.75
C LYS A 47 -4.81 7.55 12.37
N ILE A 48 -4.99 7.78 11.08
CA ILE A 48 -5.48 9.07 10.57
C ILE A 48 -6.88 9.30 11.15
N HIS A 49 -7.09 10.44 11.80
CA HIS A 49 -8.40 10.80 12.32
C HIS A 49 -9.31 11.25 11.17
N ILE A 50 -9.99 10.28 10.56
CA ILE A 50 -10.97 10.55 9.50
C ILE A 50 -12.29 11.01 10.11
N HIS A 51 -12.84 12.12 9.63
CA HIS A 51 -14.12 12.67 10.08
C HIS A 51 -15.26 11.66 9.87
N LYS A 52 -16.18 11.54 10.84
CA LYS A 52 -17.27 10.54 10.86
C LYS A 52 -18.13 10.54 9.58
N ARG A 53 -18.35 11.72 9.00
CA ARG A 53 -19.09 11.88 7.73
C ARG A 53 -18.37 11.24 6.54
N GLN A 54 -17.04 11.35 6.46
CA GLN A 54 -16.26 10.78 5.36
C GLN A 54 -16.30 9.25 5.42
N ARG A 55 -16.12 8.66 6.62
CA ARG A 55 -16.27 7.21 6.81
C ARG A 55 -17.63 6.69 6.35
N ALA A 56 -18.72 7.38 6.73
CA ALA A 56 -20.07 6.99 6.32
C ALA A 56 -20.27 7.04 4.80
N LEU A 57 -19.63 7.98 4.09
CA LEU A 57 -19.67 8.06 2.63
C LEU A 57 -18.85 6.93 1.99
N GLU A 58 -17.68 6.62 2.52
CA GLU A 58 -16.83 5.52 2.07
C GLU A 58 -17.52 4.16 2.24
N GLU A 59 -18.11 3.91 3.42
CA GLU A 59 -18.91 2.72 3.66
C GLU A 59 -20.08 2.59 2.68
N LYS A 60 -20.76 3.70 2.41
CA LYS A 60 -21.85 3.73 1.42
C LYS A 60 -21.33 3.39 0.03
N LYS A 61 -20.19 3.96 -0.40
CA LYS A 61 -19.54 3.64 -1.68
C LYS A 61 -19.17 2.15 -1.75
N ALA A 62 -18.56 1.61 -0.70
CA ALA A 62 -18.19 0.19 -0.62
C ALA A 62 -19.42 -0.72 -0.73
N LYS A 63 -20.49 -0.43 0.02
CA LYS A 63 -21.75 -1.18 -0.06
C LYS A 63 -22.35 -1.11 -1.46
N LEU A 64 -22.36 0.06 -2.10
CA LEU A 64 -22.86 0.22 -3.47
C LEU A 64 -22.01 -0.57 -4.48
N ALA A 65 -20.68 -0.58 -4.34
CA ALA A 65 -19.79 -1.34 -5.20
C ALA A 65 -20.02 -2.85 -5.10
N VAL A 66 -20.29 -3.38 -3.89
CA VAL A 66 -20.68 -4.79 -3.71
C VAL A 66 -22.00 -5.07 -4.42
N ARG A 67 -23.00 -4.21 -4.27
CA ARG A 67 -24.32 -4.40 -4.90
C ARG A 67 -24.29 -4.25 -6.41
N ALA A 68 -23.40 -3.41 -6.95
CA ALA A 68 -23.16 -3.31 -8.38
C ALA A 68 -22.56 -4.60 -8.94
N ARG A 69 -21.67 -5.27 -8.20
CA ARG A 69 -21.11 -6.58 -8.61
C ARG A 69 -22.17 -7.69 -8.66
N GLN A 70 -23.19 -7.62 -7.80
CA GLN A 70 -24.30 -8.59 -7.73
C GLN A 70 -25.35 -8.49 -8.86
N THR A 71 -25.20 -7.56 -9.82
CA THR A 71 -26.14 -7.45 -10.94
C THR A 71 -25.83 -8.39 -12.11
N LYS A 72 -24.59 -8.90 -12.16
CA LYS A 72 -24.09 -9.78 -13.21
C LYS A 72 -24.54 -11.23 -12.97
N TRP A 73 -24.68 -11.99 -14.05
CA TRP A 73 -24.87 -13.44 -13.97
C TRP A 73 -23.59 -14.14 -13.47
N ALA A 74 -23.76 -15.35 -12.95
CA ALA A 74 -22.64 -16.26 -12.72
C ALA A 74 -21.85 -16.48 -14.03
N PRO A 75 -20.51 -16.49 -13.96
CA PRO A 75 -19.71 -16.74 -15.15
C PRO A 75 -19.80 -18.20 -15.58
N VAL A 76 -19.62 -18.45 -16.88
CA VAL A 76 -19.80 -19.78 -17.50
C VAL A 76 -18.94 -20.85 -16.85
N TRP A 77 -17.69 -20.52 -16.50
CA TRP A 77 -16.78 -21.46 -15.85
C TRP A 77 -17.28 -21.93 -14.48
N VAL A 78 -18.07 -21.13 -13.75
CA VAL A 78 -18.69 -21.56 -12.48
C VAL A 78 -19.78 -22.58 -12.74
N VAL A 79 -20.58 -22.37 -13.78
CA VAL A 79 -21.63 -23.31 -14.19
C VAL A 79 -20.98 -24.65 -14.56
N MET A 80 -19.90 -24.62 -15.35
CA MET A 80 -19.16 -25.84 -15.72
C MET A 80 -18.58 -26.57 -14.51
N LYS A 81 -17.99 -25.84 -13.54
CA LYS A 81 -17.47 -26.45 -12.31
C LYS A 81 -18.56 -27.08 -11.43
N LYS A 82 -19.76 -26.47 -11.39
CA LYS A 82 -20.85 -26.91 -10.54
C LYS A 82 -21.64 -28.08 -11.13
N TYR A 83 -21.92 -28.07 -12.43
CA TYR A 83 -22.80 -29.05 -13.08
C TYR A 83 -22.06 -30.02 -14.02
N GLY A 84 -20.78 -29.79 -14.28
CA GLY A 84 -19.98 -30.58 -15.22
C GLY A 84 -19.98 -30.00 -16.63
N ILE A 85 -19.03 -30.48 -17.42
CA ILE A 85 -18.83 -30.10 -18.82
C ILE A 85 -19.96 -30.73 -19.66
N GLY A 86 -20.47 -29.99 -20.66
CA GLY A 86 -21.48 -30.47 -21.60
C GLY A 86 -22.94 -30.26 -21.18
N LYS A 87 -23.21 -29.81 -19.94
CA LYS A 87 -24.56 -29.45 -19.50
C LYS A 87 -24.95 -28.06 -20.02
N ARG A 88 -26.04 -27.97 -20.80
CA ARG A 88 -26.60 -26.72 -21.34
C ARG A 88 -27.45 -25.97 -20.29
N ILE A 89 -26.84 -25.61 -19.17
CA ILE A 89 -27.52 -24.91 -18.06
C ILE A 89 -27.22 -23.41 -18.15
N HIS A 90 -28.27 -22.59 -18.18
CA HIS A 90 -28.11 -21.14 -18.12
C HIS A 90 -27.64 -20.71 -16.72
N PRO A 91 -26.74 -19.70 -16.58
CA PRO A 91 -26.21 -19.25 -15.29
C PRO A 91 -27.27 -18.73 -14.29
N SER A 92 -28.51 -18.58 -14.73
CA SER A 92 -29.65 -18.31 -13.85
C SER A 92 -29.88 -19.37 -12.80
N ALA A 93 -29.67 -20.64 -13.14
CA ALA A 93 -29.80 -21.74 -12.21
C ALA A 93 -28.78 -21.65 -11.05
N THR A 94 -27.64 -21.00 -11.28
CA THR A 94 -26.62 -20.76 -10.24
C THR A 94 -26.82 -19.43 -9.51
N THR A 95 -27.27 -18.40 -10.23
CA THR A 95 -27.34 -17.03 -9.70
C THR A 95 -28.63 -16.83 -8.90
N LYS A 96 -28.62 -17.17 -7.61
CA LYS A 96 -29.80 -16.99 -6.72
C LYS A 96 -30.13 -15.51 -6.47
N TYR A 97 -29.11 -14.67 -6.29
CA TYR A 97 -29.29 -13.27 -5.91
C TYR A 97 -28.78 -12.35 -7.01
N ARG A 98 -29.63 -12.07 -8.00
CA ARG A 98 -29.38 -11.04 -9.02
C ARG A 98 -30.28 -9.84 -8.79
N ARG A 99 -29.70 -8.66 -8.77
CA ARG A 99 -30.42 -7.43 -8.47
C ARG A 99 -30.78 -6.65 -9.75
N SER A 100 -31.98 -6.07 -9.79
CA SER A 100 -32.42 -5.11 -10.81
C SER A 100 -32.81 -3.79 -10.14
N TRP A 101 -32.28 -2.67 -10.61
CA TRP A 101 -32.55 -1.34 -10.02
C TRP A 101 -34.00 -0.90 -10.15
N ARG A 102 -34.72 -1.42 -11.17
CA ARG A 102 -36.14 -1.10 -11.38
C ARG A 102 -37.02 -1.77 -10.33
N ARG A 103 -36.82 -3.07 -10.07
CA ARG A 103 -37.70 -3.87 -9.19
C ARG A 103 -37.31 -3.83 -7.71
N THR A 104 -36.03 -3.98 -7.37
CA THR A 104 -35.59 -4.02 -5.97
C THR A 104 -34.81 -2.75 -5.65
N LYS A 105 -35.07 -2.08 -4.52
CA LYS A 105 -34.39 -0.82 -4.10
C LYS A 105 -33.37 -1.08 -2.98
N LEU A 106 -32.32 -0.25 -2.84
CA LEU A 106 -31.25 -0.43 -1.83
C LEU A 106 -31.51 0.42 -0.60
N HIS A 107 -31.75 -0.20 0.57
CA HIS A 107 -31.89 0.46 1.88
C HIS A 107 -30.55 0.86 2.54
N ILE A 108 -29.65 1.50 1.79
CA ILE A 108 -28.31 1.89 2.28
C ILE A 108 -28.36 3.31 2.86
N LYS A 109 -28.04 3.46 4.15
CA LYS A 109 -27.83 4.74 4.85
C LYS A 109 -26.39 5.25 4.65
N PRO A 110 -26.13 6.56 4.74
CA PRO A 110 -27.08 7.66 4.87
C PRO A 110 -27.83 7.95 3.54
N ARG A 111 -29.13 8.21 3.66
CA ARG A 111 -30.02 8.58 2.54
C ARG A 111 -30.37 10.06 2.67
N ARG A 112 -30.35 10.80 1.55
CA ARG A 112 -30.83 12.20 1.48
C ARG A 112 -32.35 12.29 1.29
N ILE A 113 -33.10 11.33 1.82
CA ILE A 113 -34.55 11.34 1.70
C ILE A 113 -35.07 12.18 2.87
N ARG A 114 -35.76 13.29 2.56
CA ARG A 114 -36.47 14.08 3.58
C ARG A 114 -37.60 13.21 4.15
N LYS A 115 -37.67 13.21 5.47
CA LYS A 115 -38.71 12.54 6.23
C LYS A 115 -39.87 13.52 6.38
N TRP A 116 -40.83 13.46 5.45
CA TRP A 116 -41.97 14.38 5.38
C TRP A 116 -42.80 14.47 6.67
N HIS A 117 -42.90 13.39 7.43
CA HIS A 117 -43.56 13.35 8.75
C HIS A 117 -42.79 13.99 9.94
N LEU A 118 -41.55 14.48 9.76
CA LEU A 118 -40.73 14.98 10.88
C LEU A 118 -40.74 16.51 11.04
N GLY A 119 -41.60 17.24 10.32
CA GLY A 119 -41.61 18.71 10.30
C GLY A 119 -40.51 19.27 9.42
#